data_AF-A0A1B8AY01-F1
#
_entry.id   AF-A0A1B8AY01-F1
#
_cell.length_a   1.000
_cell.length_b   1.000
_cell.length_c   1.000
_cell.angle_alpha   90.00
_cell.angle_beta   90.00
_cell.angle_gamma   90.00
#
_symmetry.space_group_name_H-M   'P 1'
#
loop_
_entity.id
_entity.type
_entity.pdbx_description
1 polymer ?
#
loop_
_entity_poly.entity_id
_entity_poly.type
_entity_poly.pdbx_seq_one_letter_code
_entity_poly.pdbx_strand_id
1 'polypeptide(L)'
;MDPSMMEKCWDELPDPKRVWIGEPGSREEGLGRLVLLTPERVASAAQSQIKTGVRVNLGWDLNKLEYACFNRQPCELKMVPLLDGVAFDDIYVMNPQQSSQWDGLRHFSMPREKGSTERVFYGGTTKEEILDRSNDRIGIHHWAQEGITGRGVLIDYASWAEKRGIKYTTFSQHTIKLVEILEIAKECNITFQRGDILLVRIGVIKEWEHEMDVAAKQAYAVSTSPKHAGVEGTMDVLKWVWNTGFAAVAGDAISWEVYPPPEGTILMHEYMLAGWGMPIGELFDLEKLAETCKRLNRWTFFMVSSPFNMKGVLRYGGGLHQWDVPEHLVPKYSQTVYATMVNYGPTVFAIKAAILLFLASVFAPYKTYVKWIYAFLIVMGIYYVVMLFLKMFICRPISMFWGATTDGECFNQRVLILVDNIISLLSDIVVLLLPCPLTKKLQVGLMAKLKIVAIFGVGGIACIFSLVRLVFIIQNGESQDQTYVFLQINLTGIAECGIGLVCACFPFMPMLWKSILHKDKPGYSSNYSRSQFEMMSGSNKRSRSATNNAESGHYKETMGSDENILIPNGKSYVTTKIRAGDDGAEGSSVGDENGGHGASLDDSHILRTVEVVRQYEER
;
A
#
# COMPACT_ATOMS: atom_id res chain seq x y z
N MET A 1 -14.48 22.05 -8.34
CA MET A 1 -15.31 22.32 -9.54
C MET A 1 -16.31 21.20 -9.78
N ASP A 2 -17.45 21.49 -10.42
CA ASP A 2 -18.59 20.58 -10.65
C ASP A 2 -18.30 19.49 -11.73
N PRO A 3 -18.36 18.19 -11.40
CA PRO A 3 -18.20 17.09 -12.37
C PRO A 3 -19.17 17.13 -13.55
N SER A 4 -20.31 17.83 -13.43
CA SER A 4 -21.28 18.03 -14.51
C SER A 4 -20.67 18.72 -15.75
N MET A 5 -19.55 19.42 -15.61
CA MET A 5 -18.84 20.06 -16.71
C MET A 5 -18.41 19.08 -17.80
N MET A 6 -18.13 17.82 -17.45
CA MET A 6 -17.78 16.78 -18.42
C MET A 6 -18.99 16.37 -19.28
N GLU A 7 -20.22 16.58 -18.82
CA GLU A 7 -21.46 16.24 -19.55
C GLU A 7 -21.84 17.31 -20.59
N LYS A 8 -21.25 18.51 -20.54
CA LYS A 8 -21.54 19.60 -21.48
C LYS A 8 -20.94 19.35 -22.86
N CYS A 9 -21.65 19.81 -23.89
CA CYS A 9 -21.11 19.87 -25.24
C CYS A 9 -20.01 20.94 -25.32
N TRP A 10 -19.08 20.78 -26.26
CA TRP A 10 -17.98 21.72 -26.52
C TRP A 10 -18.42 23.18 -26.57
N ASP A 11 -19.50 23.47 -27.30
CA ASP A 11 -19.99 24.83 -27.53
C ASP A 11 -20.63 25.46 -26.27
N GLU A 12 -20.88 24.65 -25.24
CA GLU A 12 -21.46 25.08 -23.95
C GLU A 12 -20.38 25.31 -22.86
N LEU A 13 -19.12 25.01 -23.18
CA LEU A 13 -18.00 25.21 -22.26
C LEU A 13 -17.64 26.69 -22.18
N PRO A 14 -17.45 27.24 -20.96
CA PRO A 14 -17.03 28.62 -20.78
C PRO A 14 -15.59 28.84 -21.30
N ASP A 15 -14.73 27.84 -21.14
CA ASP A 15 -13.38 27.79 -21.72
C ASP A 15 -13.12 26.37 -22.25
N PRO A 16 -13.28 26.12 -23.55
CA PRO A 16 -13.04 24.80 -24.13
C PRO A 16 -11.58 24.32 -24.02
N LYS A 17 -10.61 25.22 -23.79
CA LYS A 17 -9.21 24.83 -23.56
C LYS A 17 -8.99 24.34 -22.14
N ARG A 18 -9.80 24.77 -21.17
CA ARG A 18 -9.56 24.54 -19.74
C ARG A 18 -10.80 24.04 -19.03
N VAL A 19 -10.84 22.73 -18.85
CA VAL A 19 -11.90 22.06 -18.11
C VAL A 19 -11.26 21.19 -17.04
N TRP A 20 -11.06 21.81 -15.88
CA TRP A 20 -10.55 21.12 -14.69
C TRP A 20 -11.71 20.66 -13.82
N ILE A 21 -11.61 19.45 -13.30
CA ILE A 21 -12.62 18.86 -12.42
C ILE A 21 -12.02 18.47 -11.09
N GLY A 22 -12.88 18.40 -10.06
CA GLY A 22 -12.45 18.15 -8.69
C GLY A 22 -11.89 19.40 -8.00
N GLU A 23 -11.63 19.25 -6.71
CA GLU A 23 -10.82 20.19 -5.92
C GLU A 23 -9.37 19.70 -5.87
N PRO A 24 -8.39 20.57 -5.60
CA PRO A 24 -7.00 20.17 -5.40
C PRO A 24 -6.83 18.99 -4.44
N GLY A 25 -6.20 17.91 -4.89
CA GLY A 25 -5.97 16.68 -4.13
C GLY A 25 -7.16 15.71 -4.05
N SER A 26 -8.28 16.03 -4.71
CA SER A 26 -9.43 15.12 -4.80
C SER A 26 -9.18 13.95 -5.76
N ARG A 27 -10.01 12.91 -5.63
CA ARG A 27 -10.01 11.76 -6.56
C ARG A 27 -10.29 12.22 -7.99
N GLU A 28 -11.25 13.11 -8.17
CA GLU A 28 -11.67 13.62 -9.48
C GLU A 28 -10.53 14.40 -10.16
N GLU A 29 -9.79 15.20 -9.40
CA GLU A 29 -8.61 15.89 -9.93
C GLU A 29 -7.51 14.88 -10.32
N GLY A 30 -7.25 13.90 -9.45
CA GLY A 30 -6.24 12.87 -9.70
C GLY A 30 -6.53 12.03 -10.95
N LEU A 31 -7.79 11.73 -11.22
CA LEU A 31 -8.22 10.95 -12.39
C LEU A 31 -8.31 11.79 -13.67
N GLY A 32 -8.58 13.09 -13.55
CA GLY A 32 -8.88 13.92 -14.72
C GLY A 32 -10.03 13.32 -15.52
N ARG A 33 -9.85 13.13 -16.83
CA ARG A 33 -10.91 12.62 -17.70
C ARG A 33 -11.23 11.13 -17.51
N LEU A 34 -10.38 10.38 -16.80
CA LEU A 34 -10.66 8.99 -16.47
C LEU A 34 -11.88 8.82 -15.57
N VAL A 35 -12.42 9.88 -14.96
CA VAL A 35 -13.73 9.83 -14.27
C VAL A 35 -14.87 9.35 -15.17
N LEU A 36 -14.71 9.43 -16.49
CA LEU A 36 -15.67 8.89 -17.45
C LEU A 36 -15.72 7.35 -17.45
N LEU A 37 -14.71 6.67 -16.90
CA LEU A 37 -14.69 5.22 -16.71
C LEU A 37 -15.42 4.80 -15.43
N THR A 38 -16.71 5.13 -15.36
CA THR A 38 -17.59 4.77 -14.23
C THR A 38 -17.73 3.25 -14.09
N PRO A 39 -17.94 2.70 -12.87
CA PRO A 39 -18.14 1.26 -12.66
C PRO A 39 -19.16 0.62 -13.61
N GLU A 40 -20.27 1.31 -13.91
CA GLU A 40 -21.32 0.82 -14.79
C GLU A 40 -20.85 0.67 -16.24
N ARG A 41 -20.11 1.67 -16.76
CA ARG A 41 -19.51 1.64 -18.10
C ARG A 41 -18.44 0.56 -18.20
N VAL A 42 -17.60 0.39 -17.18
CA VAL A 42 -16.58 -0.67 -17.15
C VAL A 42 -17.22 -2.05 -17.13
N ALA A 43 -18.24 -2.26 -16.28
CA ALA A 43 -19.00 -3.51 -16.24
C ALA A 43 -19.70 -3.82 -17.57
N SER A 44 -20.32 -2.82 -18.19
CA SER A 44 -20.95 -2.94 -19.52
C SER A 44 -19.93 -3.26 -20.62
N ALA A 45 -18.76 -2.61 -20.60
CA ALA A 45 -17.67 -2.92 -21.52
C ALA A 45 -17.18 -4.37 -21.35
N ALA A 46 -16.99 -4.83 -20.12
CA ALA A 46 -16.59 -6.21 -19.84
C ALA A 46 -17.63 -7.20 -20.38
N GLN A 47 -18.91 -6.99 -20.07
CA GLN A 47 -20.02 -7.85 -20.48
C GLN A 47 -20.21 -7.87 -22.01
N SER A 48 -20.07 -6.73 -22.68
CA SER A 48 -20.33 -6.60 -24.11
C SER A 48 -19.13 -7.00 -24.97
N GLN A 49 -17.89 -6.77 -24.51
CA GLN A 49 -16.69 -6.94 -25.34
C GLN A 49 -15.97 -8.27 -25.13
N ILE A 50 -15.95 -8.82 -23.90
CA ILE A 50 -15.28 -10.10 -23.60
C ILE A 50 -16.16 -11.27 -24.07
N LYS A 51 -15.85 -11.79 -25.26
CA LYS A 51 -16.61 -12.89 -25.89
C LYS A 51 -15.79 -14.12 -26.25
N THR A 52 -14.54 -13.92 -26.65
CA THR A 52 -13.68 -14.99 -27.20
C THR A 52 -12.56 -15.42 -26.27
N GLY A 53 -12.26 -14.63 -25.22
CA GLY A 53 -11.12 -14.87 -24.33
C GLY A 53 -9.74 -14.63 -24.97
N VAL A 54 -9.67 -14.16 -26.23
CA VAL A 54 -8.40 -13.79 -26.88
C VAL A 54 -7.81 -12.58 -26.16
N ARG A 55 -6.51 -12.66 -25.85
CA ARG A 55 -5.75 -11.61 -25.18
C ARG A 55 -4.62 -11.15 -26.09
N VAL A 56 -4.41 -9.84 -26.18
CA VAL A 56 -3.36 -9.22 -26.97
C VAL A 56 -2.60 -8.26 -26.05
N ASN A 57 -1.28 -8.42 -25.95
CA ASN A 57 -0.44 -7.44 -25.28
C ASN A 57 -0.29 -6.22 -26.20
N LEU A 58 -0.43 -5.03 -25.64
CA LEU A 58 -0.24 -3.76 -26.36
C LEU A 58 1.06 -3.05 -25.93
N GLY A 59 1.79 -3.62 -24.96
CA GLY A 59 3.11 -3.17 -24.59
C GLY A 59 4.13 -3.64 -25.63
N TRP A 60 4.81 -2.69 -26.25
CA TRP A 60 6.03 -2.91 -27.00
C TRP A 60 7.17 -3.31 -26.04
N ASP A 61 8.31 -3.71 -26.59
CA ASP A 61 9.45 -4.10 -25.77
C ASP A 61 10.02 -2.88 -25.01
N LEU A 62 10.36 -3.03 -23.74
CA LEU A 62 10.85 -1.92 -22.90
C LEU A 62 12.20 -1.37 -23.37
N ASN A 63 13.00 -2.14 -24.11
CA ASN A 63 14.24 -1.67 -24.72
C ASN A 63 13.99 -0.79 -25.96
N LYS A 64 12.75 -0.79 -26.46
CA LYS A 64 12.30 0.08 -27.54
C LYS A 64 11.75 1.37 -26.94
N LEU A 65 11.89 2.51 -27.59
CA LEU A 65 12.63 2.75 -28.81
C LEU A 65 14.14 2.83 -28.52
N GLU A 66 14.97 1.99 -29.15
CA GLU A 66 16.38 1.79 -28.80
C GLU A 66 17.28 2.97 -29.23
N TYR A 67 16.83 3.74 -30.22
CA TYR A 67 17.48 4.94 -30.74
C TYR A 67 16.52 6.14 -30.61
N ALA A 68 16.24 6.53 -29.37
CA ALA A 68 15.26 7.56 -29.07
C ALA A 68 15.76 8.98 -29.37
N CYS A 69 14.87 9.84 -29.86
CA CYS A 69 15.11 11.27 -29.95
C CYS A 69 14.90 11.94 -28.56
N PHE A 70 15.09 13.26 -28.48
CA PHE A 70 14.91 14.06 -27.26
C PHE A 70 15.83 13.67 -26.08
N ASN A 71 16.96 13.02 -26.36
CA ASN A 71 17.95 12.63 -25.35
C ASN A 71 17.34 11.76 -24.23
N ARG A 72 16.37 10.90 -24.57
CA ARG A 72 15.75 9.96 -23.62
C ARG A 72 16.76 8.87 -23.27
N GLN A 73 16.93 8.60 -21.97
CA GLN A 73 17.77 7.50 -21.48
C GLN A 73 17.22 6.15 -21.96
N PRO A 74 18.05 5.27 -22.54
CA PRO A 74 17.67 3.90 -22.85
C PRO A 74 17.37 3.06 -21.60
N CYS A 75 16.48 2.08 -21.75
CA CYS A 75 16.17 1.10 -20.74
C CYS A 75 17.36 0.17 -20.52
N GLU A 76 17.70 -0.06 -19.26
CA GLU A 76 18.75 -0.98 -18.82
C GLU A 76 18.16 -2.03 -17.89
N LEU A 77 18.57 -3.29 -18.08
CA LEU A 77 18.23 -4.42 -17.21
C LEU A 77 19.52 -4.92 -16.53
N LYS A 78 19.51 -4.93 -15.20
CA LYS A 78 20.60 -5.45 -14.38
C LYS A 78 20.10 -6.63 -13.55
N MET A 79 20.67 -7.81 -13.79
CA MET A 79 20.44 -9.01 -12.98
C MET A 79 21.32 -8.99 -11.73
N VAL A 80 20.72 -9.25 -10.58
CA VAL A 80 21.35 -9.27 -9.27
C VAL A 80 21.30 -10.71 -8.73
N PRO A 81 22.41 -11.45 -8.70
CA PRO A 81 22.42 -12.78 -8.12
C PRO A 81 22.25 -12.69 -6.60
N LEU A 82 21.39 -13.55 -6.07
CA LEU A 82 21.19 -13.77 -4.64
C LEU A 82 21.66 -15.18 -4.28
N LEU A 83 22.12 -15.36 -3.04
CA LEU A 83 22.46 -16.68 -2.48
C LEU A 83 23.42 -17.48 -3.41
N ASP A 84 24.51 -16.87 -3.87
CA ASP A 84 25.46 -17.48 -4.81
C ASP A 84 24.82 -17.99 -6.12
N GLY A 85 23.78 -17.31 -6.60
CA GLY A 85 23.12 -17.62 -7.88
C GLY A 85 21.99 -18.64 -7.78
N VAL A 86 21.52 -18.95 -6.57
CA VAL A 86 20.30 -19.75 -6.37
C VAL A 86 19.04 -18.97 -6.77
N ALA A 87 19.08 -17.64 -6.67
CA ALA A 87 18.03 -16.75 -7.15
C ALA A 87 18.62 -15.51 -7.83
N PHE A 88 17.81 -14.83 -8.63
CA PHE A 88 18.16 -13.57 -9.30
C PHE A 88 17.03 -12.58 -9.12
N ASP A 89 17.37 -11.36 -8.72
CA ASP A 89 16.48 -10.21 -8.81
C ASP A 89 16.83 -9.39 -10.05
N ASP A 90 15.84 -8.73 -10.65
CA ASP A 90 16.03 -7.85 -11.81
C ASP A 90 15.83 -6.38 -11.40
N ILE A 91 16.75 -5.52 -11.81
CA ILE A 91 16.65 -4.06 -11.67
C ILE A 91 16.47 -3.46 -13.06
N TYR A 92 15.37 -2.73 -13.24
CA TYR A 92 15.10 -1.95 -14.45
C TYR A 92 15.42 -0.49 -14.19
N VAL A 93 16.28 0.11 -15.03
CA VAL A 93 16.47 1.56 -15.10
C VAL A 93 15.86 2.01 -16.42
N MET A 94 14.76 2.76 -16.38
CA MET A 94 14.02 3.12 -17.59
C MET A 94 13.49 4.54 -17.53
N ASN A 95 13.47 5.19 -18.69
CA ASN A 95 12.65 6.37 -18.89
C ASN A 95 11.21 5.92 -19.21
N PRO A 96 10.19 6.28 -18.40
CA PRO A 96 8.81 5.86 -18.65
C PRO A 96 8.23 6.38 -19.96
N GLN A 97 8.90 7.34 -20.62
CA GLN A 97 8.56 7.87 -21.92
C GLN A 97 9.36 7.23 -23.07
N GLN A 98 9.97 6.05 -22.89
CA GLN A 98 10.79 5.45 -23.96
C GLN A 98 10.02 4.45 -24.83
N SER A 99 9.14 3.65 -24.22
CA SER A 99 8.38 2.57 -24.85
C SER A 99 6.87 2.86 -24.79
N SER A 100 6.01 1.86 -24.95
CA SER A 100 4.57 2.00 -24.74
C SER A 100 4.28 2.65 -23.39
N GLN A 101 3.60 3.79 -23.43
CA GLN A 101 3.53 4.69 -22.27
C GLN A 101 2.18 5.38 -22.18
N TRP A 102 1.83 5.81 -20.96
CA TRP A 102 0.80 6.82 -20.74
C TRP A 102 1.45 8.10 -20.25
N ASP A 103 1.12 9.20 -20.91
CA ASP A 103 1.50 10.52 -20.47
C ASP A 103 0.59 10.98 -19.33
N GLY A 104 1.19 11.08 -18.15
CA GLY A 104 0.52 11.57 -16.95
C GLY A 104 0.25 13.07 -17.01
N LEU A 105 -0.62 13.54 -16.10
CA LEU A 105 -0.99 14.97 -15.98
C LEU A 105 0.19 15.91 -15.67
N ARG A 106 1.31 15.36 -15.21
CA ARG A 106 2.57 16.07 -14.95
C ARG A 106 3.53 16.11 -16.16
N HIS A 107 3.16 15.49 -17.28
CA HIS A 107 4.04 15.34 -18.45
C HIS A 107 4.18 16.64 -19.26
N PHE A 108 3.06 17.27 -19.60
CA PHE A 108 3.05 18.45 -20.45
C PHE A 108 2.17 19.56 -19.86
N SER A 109 2.67 20.80 -19.90
CA SER A 109 1.98 21.98 -19.38
C SER A 109 1.30 22.77 -20.50
N MET A 110 0.54 23.81 -20.17
CA MET A 110 0.03 24.81 -21.11
C MET A 110 0.29 26.23 -20.58
N PRO A 111 0.29 27.28 -21.42
CA PRO A 111 0.33 28.66 -20.95
C PRO A 111 -0.82 28.96 -19.99
N ARG A 112 -0.50 29.62 -18.86
CA ARG A 112 -1.47 30.01 -17.83
C ARG A 112 -2.54 30.94 -18.35
N GLU A 113 -2.22 31.76 -19.33
CA GLU A 113 -3.14 32.62 -20.08
C GLU A 113 -2.63 32.73 -21.52
N LYS A 114 -3.48 33.16 -22.45
CA LYS A 114 -3.08 33.32 -23.86
C LYS A 114 -1.95 34.36 -23.96
N GLY A 115 -0.79 33.94 -24.46
CA GLY A 115 0.41 34.79 -24.55
C GLY A 115 1.25 34.88 -23.28
N SER A 116 0.87 34.19 -22.20
CA SER A 116 1.69 34.11 -20.99
C SER A 116 2.91 33.21 -21.21
N THR A 117 4.06 33.61 -20.65
CA THR A 117 5.26 32.77 -20.56
C THR A 117 5.18 31.78 -19.40
N GLU A 118 4.34 32.07 -18.40
CA GLU A 118 4.07 31.16 -17.29
C GLU A 118 3.24 29.97 -17.77
N ARG A 119 3.67 28.75 -17.43
CA ARG A 119 2.98 27.52 -17.80
C ARG A 119 2.47 26.80 -16.55
N VAL A 120 1.29 26.22 -16.67
CA VAL A 120 0.64 25.42 -15.62
C VAL A 120 0.25 24.05 -16.18
N PHE A 121 0.21 23.07 -15.29
CA PHE A 121 -0.27 21.72 -15.60
C PHE A 121 -1.77 21.62 -15.25
N TYR A 122 -2.31 20.41 -15.37
CA TYR A 122 -3.71 20.16 -15.04
C TYR A 122 -4.07 20.64 -13.62
N GLY A 123 -5.29 21.18 -13.46
CA GLY A 123 -5.75 21.75 -12.19
C GLY A 123 -5.03 23.04 -11.77
N GLY A 124 -4.25 23.65 -12.66
CA GLY A 124 -3.43 24.83 -12.35
C GLY A 124 -2.17 24.50 -11.55
N THR A 125 -1.77 23.23 -11.49
CA THR A 125 -0.59 22.79 -10.75
C THR A 125 0.67 23.44 -11.33
N THR A 126 1.53 23.99 -10.48
CA THR A 126 2.74 24.70 -10.92
C THR A 126 3.95 23.77 -11.08
N LYS A 127 4.99 24.27 -11.75
CA LYS A 127 6.28 23.58 -11.85
C LYS A 127 6.88 23.33 -10.46
N GLU A 128 6.77 24.29 -9.55
CA GLU A 128 7.31 24.21 -8.19
C GLU A 128 6.61 23.11 -7.38
N GLU A 129 5.28 22.97 -7.52
CA GLU A 129 4.52 21.87 -6.92
C GLU A 129 4.98 20.50 -7.46
N ILE A 130 5.26 20.39 -8.76
CA ILE A 130 5.74 19.13 -9.36
C ILE A 130 7.17 18.80 -8.93
N LEU A 131 8.04 19.81 -8.80
CA LEU A 131 9.40 19.65 -8.32
C LEU A 131 9.46 19.28 -6.83
N ASP A 132 8.44 19.63 -6.05
CA ASP A 132 8.31 19.15 -4.68
C ASP A 132 7.94 17.65 -4.65
N ARG A 133 8.95 16.81 -4.39
CA ARG A 133 8.79 15.35 -4.20
C ARG A 133 7.92 14.96 -3.02
N SER A 134 7.53 15.91 -2.16
CA SER A 134 6.57 15.71 -1.09
C SER A 134 5.11 15.78 -1.57
N ASN A 135 4.89 16.42 -2.72
CA ASN A 135 3.60 16.66 -3.33
C ASN A 135 3.33 15.61 -4.41
N ASP A 136 2.23 14.86 -4.26
CA ASP A 136 1.79 13.80 -5.17
C ASP A 136 0.53 14.18 -5.96
N ARG A 137 0.04 15.42 -5.86
CA ARG A 137 -1.09 15.97 -6.62
C ARG A 137 -0.96 15.66 -8.11
N ILE A 138 -2.03 15.21 -8.77
CA ILE A 138 -2.06 14.84 -10.20
C ILE A 138 -0.99 13.80 -10.62
N GLY A 139 -0.42 13.04 -9.69
CA GLY A 139 0.56 11.99 -9.98
C GLY A 139 -0.08 10.72 -10.57
N ILE A 140 0.69 9.95 -11.33
CA ILE A 140 0.21 8.76 -12.06
C ILE A 140 -0.37 7.66 -11.16
N HIS A 141 0.05 7.61 -9.90
CA HIS A 141 -0.45 6.64 -8.93
C HIS A 141 -1.95 6.73 -8.65
N HIS A 142 -2.58 7.90 -8.90
CA HIS A 142 -4.04 8.06 -8.83
C HIS A 142 -4.71 7.17 -9.87
N TRP A 143 -4.17 7.13 -11.10
CA TRP A 143 -4.66 6.27 -12.17
C TRP A 143 -4.38 4.80 -11.88
N ALA A 144 -3.23 4.50 -11.25
CA ALA A 144 -2.85 3.13 -10.91
C ALA A 144 -3.77 2.46 -9.88
N GLN A 145 -4.55 3.22 -9.09
CA GLN A 145 -5.50 2.64 -8.13
C GLN A 145 -6.70 1.98 -8.82
N GLU A 146 -7.17 2.53 -9.93
CA GLU A 146 -8.37 2.09 -10.64
C GLU A 146 -8.06 1.47 -12.01
N GLY A 147 -6.87 1.76 -12.53
CA GLY A 147 -6.48 1.43 -13.89
C GLY A 147 -7.23 2.24 -14.94
N ILE A 148 -6.74 2.16 -16.16
CA ILE A 148 -7.40 2.63 -17.37
C ILE A 148 -8.08 1.41 -17.98
N THR A 149 -9.30 1.16 -17.52
CA THR A 149 -10.06 -0.04 -17.87
C THR A 149 -11.41 0.34 -18.47
N GLY A 150 -11.73 -0.19 -19.64
CA GLY A 150 -12.97 0.17 -20.32
C GLY A 150 -13.09 -0.41 -21.72
N ARG A 151 -13.92 0.23 -22.55
CA ARG A 151 -14.10 -0.15 -23.95
C ARG A 151 -13.03 0.54 -24.80
N GLY A 152 -12.16 -0.25 -25.41
CA GLY A 152 -11.21 0.22 -26.42
C GLY A 152 -11.82 0.16 -27.82
N VAL A 153 -11.45 1.12 -28.66
CA VAL A 153 -11.86 1.21 -30.07
C VAL A 153 -10.62 1.42 -30.92
N LEU A 154 -10.41 0.56 -31.93
CA LEU A 154 -9.27 0.68 -32.84
C LEU A 154 -9.69 1.28 -34.19
N ILE A 155 -8.99 2.36 -34.58
CA ILE A 155 -8.97 2.92 -35.93
C ILE A 155 -7.65 2.51 -36.59
N ASP A 156 -7.72 1.59 -37.55
CA ASP A 156 -6.55 1.04 -38.25
C ASP A 156 -6.26 1.82 -39.55
N TYR A 157 -5.66 3.00 -39.38
CA TYR A 157 -5.31 3.89 -40.49
C TYR A 157 -4.28 3.26 -41.42
N ALA A 158 -3.23 2.63 -40.89
CA ALA A 158 -2.16 2.06 -41.70
C ALA A 158 -2.69 1.04 -42.73
N SER A 159 -3.59 0.15 -42.33
CA SER A 159 -4.19 -0.82 -43.26
C SER A 159 -5.16 -0.19 -44.25
N TRP A 160 -5.90 0.83 -43.82
CA TRP A 160 -6.81 1.58 -44.68
C TRP A 160 -6.05 2.37 -45.75
N ALA A 161 -4.93 3.01 -45.37
CA ALA A 161 -4.03 3.72 -46.25
C ALA A 161 -3.39 2.79 -47.29
N GLU A 162 -2.91 1.62 -46.86
CA GLU A 162 -2.34 0.59 -47.74
C GLU A 162 -3.35 0.12 -48.79
N LYS A 163 -4.60 -0.18 -48.38
CA LYS A 163 -5.69 -0.59 -49.28
C LYS A 163 -6.00 0.47 -50.36
N ARG A 164 -5.74 1.74 -50.07
CA ARG A 164 -5.98 2.89 -50.97
C ARG A 164 -4.73 3.36 -51.71
N GLY A 165 -3.60 2.69 -51.53
CA GLY A 165 -2.34 3.05 -52.16
C GLY A 165 -1.73 4.36 -51.65
N ILE A 166 -2.13 4.82 -50.47
CA ILE A 166 -1.54 6.01 -49.82
C ILE A 166 -0.18 5.59 -49.26
N LYS A 167 0.90 6.17 -49.81
CA LYS A 167 2.27 5.94 -49.35
C LYS A 167 2.70 7.09 -48.45
N TYR A 168 3.16 6.75 -47.25
CA TYR A 168 3.71 7.70 -46.27
C TYR A 168 4.75 6.99 -45.41
N THR A 169 5.52 7.78 -44.67
CA THR A 169 6.41 7.32 -43.59
C THR A 169 5.92 7.96 -42.29
N THR A 170 5.96 7.19 -41.21
CA THR A 170 5.65 7.64 -39.86
C THR A 170 6.69 8.60 -39.29
N PHE A 171 7.87 8.68 -39.90
CA PHE A 171 8.93 9.64 -39.59
C PHE A 171 8.88 10.89 -40.49
N SER A 172 7.66 11.36 -40.80
CA SER A 172 7.39 12.59 -41.56
C SER A 172 6.26 13.40 -40.92
N GLN A 173 5.81 14.49 -41.55
CA GLN A 173 4.62 15.26 -41.09
C GLN A 173 3.33 14.75 -41.74
N HIS A 174 3.27 13.46 -42.09
CA HIS A 174 2.04 12.87 -42.64
C HIS A 174 0.89 13.03 -41.64
N THR A 175 -0.22 13.56 -42.12
CA THR A 175 -1.32 14.04 -41.28
C THR A 175 -2.54 13.16 -41.48
N ILE A 176 -2.99 12.52 -40.40
CA ILE A 176 -4.22 11.71 -40.39
C ILE A 176 -5.38 12.64 -40.07
N LYS A 177 -6.27 12.81 -41.04
CA LYS A 177 -7.37 13.75 -40.93
C LYS A 177 -8.56 13.13 -40.20
N LEU A 178 -9.32 13.95 -39.50
CA LEU A 178 -10.56 13.56 -38.83
C LEU A 178 -11.53 12.89 -39.81
N VAL A 179 -11.63 13.43 -41.03
CA VAL A 179 -12.51 12.86 -42.07
C VAL A 179 -12.13 11.42 -42.42
N GLU A 180 -10.84 11.09 -42.41
CA GLU A 180 -10.34 9.74 -42.68
C GLU A 180 -10.63 8.80 -41.50
N ILE A 181 -10.44 9.28 -40.27
CA ILE A 181 -10.81 8.54 -39.04
C ILE A 181 -12.30 8.20 -39.03
N LEU A 182 -13.16 9.16 -39.38
CA LEU A 182 -14.61 8.96 -39.45
C LEU A 182 -15.01 8.04 -40.61
N GLU A 183 -14.32 8.11 -41.76
CA GLU A 183 -14.53 7.19 -42.88
C GLU A 183 -14.16 5.75 -42.48
N ILE A 184 -13.02 5.54 -41.81
CA ILE A 184 -12.63 4.23 -41.28
C ILE A 184 -13.68 3.72 -40.29
N ALA A 185 -14.11 4.55 -39.35
CA ALA A 185 -15.14 4.18 -38.39
C ALA A 185 -16.44 3.72 -39.09
N LYS A 186 -16.82 4.41 -40.17
CA LYS A 186 -17.98 4.03 -40.98
C LYS A 186 -17.77 2.72 -41.74
N GLU A 187 -16.62 2.53 -42.41
CA GLU A 187 -16.29 1.29 -43.13
C GLU A 187 -16.23 0.08 -42.19
N CYS A 188 -15.77 0.29 -40.96
CA CYS A 188 -15.63 -0.73 -39.91
C CYS A 188 -16.90 -0.91 -39.05
N ASN A 189 -17.98 -0.19 -39.34
CA ASN A 189 -19.23 -0.17 -38.57
C ASN A 189 -19.02 0.08 -37.06
N ILE A 190 -18.17 1.05 -36.73
CA ILE A 190 -17.84 1.46 -35.37
C ILE A 190 -18.85 2.51 -34.91
N THR A 191 -19.45 2.27 -33.75
CA THR A 191 -20.21 3.29 -33.01
C THR A 191 -19.45 3.65 -31.74
N PHE A 192 -19.04 4.90 -31.64
CA PHE A 192 -18.38 5.43 -30.45
C PHE A 192 -19.36 5.59 -29.29
N GLN A 193 -18.87 5.40 -28.08
CA GLN A 193 -19.61 5.55 -26.84
C GLN A 193 -18.81 6.42 -25.87
N ARG A 194 -19.54 7.12 -25.00
CA ARG A 194 -18.96 7.89 -23.92
C ARG A 194 -18.18 6.97 -22.96
N GLY A 195 -16.94 7.34 -22.66
CA GLY A 195 -16.00 6.52 -21.90
C GLY A 195 -15.13 5.59 -22.75
N ASP A 196 -15.27 5.59 -24.08
CA ASP A 196 -14.37 4.83 -24.95
C ASP A 196 -12.91 5.33 -24.81
N ILE A 197 -11.98 4.40 -24.97
CA ILE A 197 -10.55 4.66 -25.14
C ILE A 197 -10.27 4.52 -26.64
N LEU A 198 -9.87 5.62 -27.28
CA LEU A 198 -9.63 5.66 -28.73
C LEU A 198 -8.19 5.27 -29.04
N LEU A 199 -7.98 4.24 -29.86
CA LEU A 199 -6.67 3.81 -30.35
C LEU A 199 -6.57 4.08 -31.84
N VAL A 200 -5.54 4.80 -32.29
CA VAL A 200 -5.26 5.04 -33.72
C VAL A 200 -3.95 4.35 -34.08
N ARG A 201 -4.01 3.37 -35.00
CA ARG A 201 -2.83 2.68 -35.52
C ARG A 201 -2.36 3.34 -36.82
N ILE A 202 -1.17 3.94 -36.76
CA ILE A 202 -0.52 4.71 -37.83
C ILE A 202 0.66 3.95 -38.46
N GLY A 203 1.13 2.86 -37.84
CA GLY A 203 2.13 1.95 -38.40
C GLY A 203 3.58 2.19 -37.95
N VAL A 204 3.82 2.89 -36.83
CA VAL A 204 5.21 3.19 -36.39
C VAL A 204 5.97 1.90 -36.09
N ILE A 205 5.34 0.96 -35.37
CA ILE A 205 6.00 -0.28 -34.97
C ILE A 205 6.39 -1.10 -36.21
N LYS A 206 5.48 -1.18 -37.18
CA LYS A 206 5.73 -1.83 -38.48
C LYS A 206 6.95 -1.21 -39.18
N GLU A 207 6.98 0.11 -39.32
CA GLU A 207 8.08 0.79 -40.02
C GLU A 207 9.41 0.67 -39.25
N TRP A 208 9.38 0.87 -37.93
CA TRP A 208 10.57 0.81 -37.08
C TRP A 208 11.19 -0.59 -37.03
N GLU A 209 10.38 -1.65 -36.94
CA GLU A 209 10.91 -3.02 -36.81
C GLU A 209 11.22 -3.69 -38.15
N HIS A 210 10.51 -3.33 -39.22
CA HIS A 210 10.56 -4.10 -40.47
C HIS A 210 11.05 -3.32 -41.68
N GLU A 211 11.05 -1.99 -41.64
CA GLU A 211 11.40 -1.15 -42.79
C GLU A 211 12.67 -0.31 -42.56
N MET A 212 12.91 0.14 -41.32
CA MET A 212 14.09 0.95 -40.97
C MET A 212 15.32 0.09 -40.63
N ASP A 213 16.45 0.41 -41.26
CA ASP A 213 17.74 -0.13 -40.87
C ASP A 213 18.36 0.64 -39.69
N VAL A 214 19.46 0.11 -39.13
CA VAL A 214 20.14 0.70 -37.97
C VAL A 214 20.62 2.12 -38.25
N ALA A 215 21.09 2.39 -39.47
CA ALA A 215 21.60 3.71 -39.85
C ALA A 215 20.48 4.76 -39.86
N ALA A 216 19.30 4.43 -40.41
CA ALA A 216 18.13 5.29 -40.39
C ALA A 216 17.65 5.58 -38.96
N LYS A 217 17.63 4.56 -38.08
CA LYS A 217 17.27 4.72 -36.67
C LYS A 217 18.25 5.64 -35.91
N GLN A 218 19.55 5.46 -36.13
CA GLN A 218 20.58 6.33 -35.55
C GLN A 218 20.50 7.77 -36.07
N ALA A 219 20.23 7.95 -37.36
CA ALA A 219 20.03 9.26 -37.97
C ALA A 219 18.80 9.97 -37.38
N TYR A 220 17.73 9.23 -37.10
CA TYR A 220 16.56 9.75 -36.38
C TYR A 220 16.92 10.20 -34.95
N ALA A 221 17.65 9.39 -34.18
CA ALA A 221 18.01 9.70 -32.80
C ALA A 221 18.78 11.02 -32.63
N VAL A 222 19.66 11.35 -33.58
CA VAL A 222 20.48 12.57 -33.57
C VAL A 222 19.82 13.76 -34.27
N SER A 223 18.62 13.60 -34.82
CA SER A 223 17.91 14.67 -35.52
C SER A 223 17.55 15.81 -34.57
N THR A 224 17.90 17.03 -34.96
CA THR A 224 17.52 18.25 -34.21
C THR A 224 16.10 18.72 -34.52
N SER A 225 15.46 18.15 -35.55
CA SER A 225 14.11 18.49 -35.98
C SER A 225 13.35 17.21 -36.37
N PRO A 226 13.09 16.30 -35.41
CA PRO A 226 12.38 15.06 -35.69
C PRO A 226 10.95 15.35 -36.18
N LYS A 227 10.47 14.51 -37.12
CA LYS A 227 9.13 14.60 -37.69
C LYS A 227 8.39 13.30 -37.39
N HIS A 228 7.17 13.41 -36.89
CA HIS A 228 6.32 12.27 -36.57
C HIS A 228 4.95 12.46 -37.20
N ALA A 229 4.49 11.43 -37.89
CA ALA A 229 3.14 11.37 -38.39
C ALA A 229 2.19 11.19 -37.20
N GLY A 230 0.96 11.66 -37.34
CA GLY A 230 -0.02 11.59 -36.27
C GLY A 230 -1.37 12.14 -36.66
N VAL A 231 -2.26 12.27 -35.69
CA VAL A 231 -3.58 12.87 -35.87
C VAL A 231 -3.45 14.39 -36.07
N GLU A 232 -4.27 14.96 -36.94
CA GLU A 232 -4.26 16.39 -37.22
C GLU A 232 -4.57 17.25 -35.97
N GLY A 233 -3.71 18.25 -35.71
CA GLY A 233 -3.90 19.20 -34.61
C GLY A 233 -4.89 20.30 -34.96
N THR A 234 -6.19 19.97 -35.00
CA THR A 234 -7.26 20.94 -35.33
C THR A 234 -8.30 21.06 -34.23
N MET A 235 -9.02 22.19 -34.22
CA MET A 235 -10.11 22.41 -33.28
C MET A 235 -11.27 21.43 -33.51
N ASP A 236 -11.46 20.97 -34.75
CA ASP A 236 -12.50 20.00 -35.10
C ASP A 236 -12.21 18.63 -34.47
N VAL A 237 -10.94 18.19 -34.46
CA VAL A 237 -10.54 16.98 -33.74
C VAL A 237 -10.79 17.12 -32.25
N LEU A 238 -10.38 18.24 -31.64
CA LEU A 238 -10.63 18.48 -30.22
C LEU A 238 -12.12 18.48 -29.88
N LYS A 239 -12.94 19.17 -30.68
CA LYS A 239 -14.40 19.21 -30.52
C LYS A 239 -15.01 17.82 -30.67
N TRP A 240 -14.57 17.04 -31.65
CA TRP A 240 -15.02 15.66 -31.84
C TRP A 240 -14.64 14.77 -30.66
N VAL A 241 -13.38 14.82 -30.22
CA VAL A 241 -12.88 14.05 -29.08
C VAL A 241 -13.67 14.39 -27.81
N TRP A 242 -13.92 15.69 -27.59
CA TRP A 242 -14.67 16.15 -26.43
C TRP A 242 -16.11 15.65 -26.46
N ASN A 243 -16.83 15.94 -27.54
CA ASN A 243 -18.27 15.67 -27.67
C ASN A 243 -18.59 14.18 -27.72
N THR A 244 -17.71 13.38 -28.30
CA THR A 244 -17.86 11.92 -28.29
C THR A 244 -17.68 11.36 -26.87
N GLY A 245 -16.95 12.09 -26.02
CA GLY A 245 -16.77 11.73 -24.62
C GLY A 245 -15.74 10.62 -24.41
N PHE A 246 -14.65 10.61 -25.19
CA PHE A 246 -13.55 9.68 -24.96
C PHE A 246 -12.91 9.90 -23.59
N ALA A 247 -12.56 8.81 -22.89
CA ALA A 247 -11.86 8.88 -21.60
C ALA A 247 -10.36 9.12 -21.77
N ALA A 248 -9.77 8.53 -22.82
CA ALA A 248 -8.36 8.64 -23.16
C ALA A 248 -8.16 8.43 -24.68
N VAL A 249 -7.03 8.89 -25.19
CA VAL A 249 -6.57 8.62 -26.56
C VAL A 249 -5.24 7.92 -26.52
N ALA A 250 -5.00 7.00 -27.45
CA ALA A 250 -3.74 6.28 -27.58
C ALA A 250 -3.45 5.91 -29.03
N GLY A 251 -2.24 5.46 -29.29
CA GLY A 251 -1.82 4.96 -30.59
C GLY A 251 -0.44 4.33 -30.55
N ASP A 252 0.01 3.88 -31.71
CA ASP A 252 1.40 3.45 -31.92
C ASP A 252 2.32 4.61 -32.32
N ALA A 253 1.79 5.82 -32.47
CA ALA A 253 2.54 7.02 -32.83
C ALA A 253 3.60 7.39 -31.76
N ILE A 254 4.71 8.02 -32.19
CA ILE A 254 5.74 8.56 -31.28
C ILE A 254 5.22 9.79 -30.54
N SER A 255 4.47 10.62 -31.24
CA SER A 255 3.59 11.64 -30.68
C SER A 255 2.19 11.38 -31.20
N TRP A 256 1.17 11.38 -30.34
CA TRP A 256 -0.19 11.05 -30.80
C TRP A 256 -0.69 11.98 -31.93
N GLU A 257 -0.34 13.27 -31.83
CA GLU A 257 -0.55 14.28 -32.87
C GLU A 257 0.67 14.41 -33.81
N VAL A 258 0.46 15.01 -34.99
CA VAL A 258 1.55 15.34 -35.91
C VAL A 258 2.57 16.25 -35.25
N TYR A 259 3.86 15.91 -35.37
CA TYR A 259 4.96 16.70 -34.83
C TYR A 259 6.07 16.96 -35.88
N PRO A 260 6.69 18.15 -35.93
CA PRO A 260 6.23 19.36 -35.27
C PRO A 260 4.87 19.79 -35.83
N PRO A 261 4.04 20.51 -35.04
CA PRO A 261 2.75 20.98 -35.50
C PRO A 261 2.90 21.79 -36.80
N PRO A 262 2.18 21.45 -37.88
CA PRO A 262 2.17 22.25 -39.10
C PRO A 262 1.74 23.71 -38.82
N GLU A 263 2.14 24.63 -39.68
CA GLU A 263 1.78 26.05 -39.51
C GLU A 263 0.26 26.25 -39.42
N GLY A 264 -0.20 27.01 -38.43
CA GLY A 264 -1.63 27.25 -38.18
C GLY A 264 -2.37 26.13 -37.44
N THR A 265 -1.70 25.04 -37.06
CA THR A 265 -2.27 23.98 -36.22
C THR A 265 -2.04 24.22 -34.73
N ILE A 266 -2.75 23.46 -33.89
CA ILE A 266 -2.65 23.54 -32.43
C ILE A 266 -1.84 22.35 -31.88
N LEU A 267 -1.18 22.57 -30.74
CA LEU A 267 -0.54 21.52 -29.97
C LEU A 267 -1.58 20.90 -29.02
N MET A 268 -2.13 19.75 -29.41
CA MET A 268 -3.17 19.00 -28.72
C MET A 268 -2.74 18.54 -27.32
N HIS A 269 -1.46 18.25 -27.09
CA HIS A 269 -0.92 17.95 -25.76
C HIS A 269 -1.31 19.00 -24.72
N GLU A 270 -1.34 20.29 -25.08
CA GLU A 270 -1.75 21.35 -24.16
C GLU A 270 -3.23 21.25 -23.76
N TYR A 271 -4.10 20.90 -24.70
CA TYR A 271 -5.54 20.79 -24.46
C TYR A 271 -5.88 19.49 -23.73
N MET A 272 -5.38 18.36 -24.23
CA MET A 272 -5.71 17.05 -23.70
C MET A 272 -5.15 16.86 -22.30
N LEU A 273 -3.84 17.05 -22.10
CA LEU A 273 -3.21 16.82 -20.79
C LEU A 273 -3.51 17.96 -19.81
N ALA A 274 -2.95 19.16 -20.06
CA ALA A 274 -3.06 20.26 -19.11
C ALA A 274 -4.45 20.90 -19.07
N GLY A 275 -5.18 20.90 -20.20
CA GLY A 275 -6.50 21.48 -20.31
C GLY A 275 -7.62 20.61 -19.73
N TRP A 276 -7.67 19.32 -20.08
CA TRP A 276 -8.79 18.43 -19.76
C TRP A 276 -8.45 17.27 -18.83
N GLY A 277 -7.17 17.04 -18.57
CA GLY A 277 -6.72 15.89 -17.80
C GLY A 277 -6.96 14.56 -18.51
N MET A 278 -6.93 14.55 -19.85
CA MET A 278 -7.08 13.38 -20.69
C MET A 278 -5.71 12.69 -20.88
N PRO A 279 -5.58 11.39 -20.55
CA PRO A 279 -4.38 10.64 -20.84
C PRO A 279 -4.13 10.50 -22.35
N ILE A 280 -2.86 10.60 -22.73
CA ILE A 280 -2.36 10.31 -24.07
C ILE A 280 -1.48 9.06 -23.99
N GLY A 281 -1.76 8.06 -24.81
CA GLY A 281 -0.99 6.83 -24.91
C GLY A 281 -0.17 6.80 -26.20
N GLU A 282 1.13 6.53 -26.08
CA GLU A 282 2.07 6.57 -27.21
C GLU A 282 2.82 5.24 -27.31
N LEU A 283 3.25 4.91 -28.54
CA LEU A 283 4.07 3.72 -28.83
C LEU A 283 3.45 2.38 -28.44
N PHE A 284 2.11 2.24 -28.45
CA PHE A 284 1.45 0.97 -28.20
C PHE A 284 1.72 0.00 -29.37
N ASP A 285 2.03 -1.26 -29.09
CA ASP A 285 2.09 -2.29 -30.14
C ASP A 285 0.67 -2.71 -30.55
N LEU A 286 0.22 -2.16 -31.67
CA LEU A 286 -1.11 -2.39 -32.22
C LEU A 286 -1.12 -3.41 -33.37
N GLU A 287 0.01 -4.00 -33.75
CA GLU A 287 0.09 -4.91 -34.90
C GLU A 287 -0.79 -6.14 -34.69
N LYS A 288 -0.57 -6.84 -33.57
CA LYS A 288 -1.33 -8.04 -33.24
C LYS A 288 -2.80 -7.76 -32.97
N LEU A 289 -3.10 -6.56 -32.45
CA LEU A 289 -4.48 -6.13 -32.21
C LEU A 289 -5.21 -5.90 -33.53
N ALA A 290 -4.58 -5.21 -34.48
CA ALA A 290 -5.15 -4.95 -35.81
C ALA A 290 -5.42 -6.26 -36.57
N GLU A 291 -4.46 -7.19 -36.59
CA GLU A 291 -4.66 -8.54 -37.16
C GLU A 291 -5.86 -9.26 -36.53
N THR A 292 -5.97 -9.19 -35.20
CA THR A 292 -7.05 -9.83 -34.46
C THR A 292 -8.39 -9.19 -34.75
N CYS A 293 -8.45 -7.86 -34.83
CA CYS A 293 -9.66 -7.11 -35.18
C CYS A 293 -10.13 -7.46 -36.59
N LYS A 294 -9.22 -7.52 -37.57
CA LYS A 294 -9.52 -7.96 -38.94
C LYS A 294 -10.06 -9.39 -38.98
N ARG A 295 -9.36 -10.33 -38.34
CA ARG A 295 -9.74 -11.75 -38.32
C ARG A 295 -11.11 -11.99 -37.67
N LEU A 296 -11.44 -11.24 -36.62
CA LEU A 296 -12.72 -11.35 -35.92
C LEU A 296 -13.80 -10.44 -36.50
N ASN A 297 -13.46 -9.56 -37.44
CA ASN A 297 -14.29 -8.46 -37.91
C ASN A 297 -14.92 -7.64 -36.75
N ARG A 298 -14.09 -7.32 -35.74
CA ARG A 298 -14.51 -6.59 -34.53
C ARG A 298 -13.46 -5.57 -34.14
N TRP A 299 -13.84 -4.30 -34.13
CA TRP A 299 -12.93 -3.16 -33.91
C TRP A 299 -13.09 -2.51 -32.53
N THR A 300 -13.89 -3.13 -31.67
CA THR A 300 -14.08 -2.73 -30.28
C THR A 300 -13.83 -3.91 -29.35
N PHE A 301 -13.20 -3.65 -28.22
CA PHE A 301 -12.69 -4.66 -27.30
C PHE A 301 -12.69 -4.14 -25.86
N PHE A 302 -12.49 -5.04 -24.90
CA PHE A 302 -12.24 -4.64 -23.52
C PHE A 302 -10.75 -4.37 -23.36
N MET A 303 -10.40 -3.18 -22.89
CA MET A 303 -9.02 -2.77 -22.65
C MET A 303 -8.79 -2.66 -21.15
N VAL A 304 -7.65 -3.19 -20.70
CA VAL A 304 -7.13 -3.01 -19.35
C VAL A 304 -5.71 -2.50 -19.48
N SER A 305 -5.41 -1.38 -18.86
CA SER A 305 -4.05 -0.87 -18.73
C SER A 305 -3.88 -0.31 -17.32
N SER A 306 -2.79 -0.63 -16.66
CA SER A 306 -2.48 -0.06 -15.35
C SER A 306 -1.09 0.57 -15.42
N PRO A 307 -0.95 1.89 -15.23
CA PRO A 307 0.36 2.48 -15.06
C PRO A 307 1.00 2.02 -13.75
N PHE A 308 2.29 2.29 -13.57
CA PHE A 308 2.97 2.01 -12.31
C PHE A 308 2.30 2.73 -11.15
N ASN A 309 2.09 2.02 -10.05
CA ASN A 309 1.66 2.61 -8.78
C ASN A 309 2.84 3.28 -8.07
N MET A 310 3.40 4.30 -8.72
CA MET A 310 4.52 5.08 -8.23
C MET A 310 4.03 6.44 -7.79
N LYS A 311 3.88 6.62 -6.47
CA LYS A 311 3.86 7.96 -5.88
C LYS A 311 5.23 8.56 -6.17
N GLY A 312 5.35 9.83 -6.57
CA GLY A 312 6.63 10.45 -6.95
C GLY A 312 7.67 10.61 -5.82
N VAL A 313 7.76 9.64 -4.90
CA VAL A 313 8.26 9.77 -3.53
C VAL A 313 9.26 8.65 -3.22
N LEU A 314 10.46 8.73 -3.79
CA LEU A 314 11.66 8.38 -3.02
C LEU A 314 12.16 9.71 -2.45
N ARG A 315 11.67 10.07 -1.25
CA ARG A 315 11.97 11.36 -0.61
C ARG A 315 13.48 11.48 -0.39
N TYR A 316 14.07 12.42 -1.13
CA TYR A 316 15.47 12.85 -1.03
C TYR A 316 16.55 11.83 -1.49
N GLY A 317 16.18 10.79 -2.24
CA GLY A 317 17.15 9.87 -2.85
C GLY A 317 17.61 8.70 -1.97
N GLY A 318 16.95 8.46 -0.83
CA GLY A 318 17.24 7.26 -0.02
C GLY A 318 17.02 5.97 -0.79
N GLY A 319 18.06 5.13 -0.89
CA GLY A 319 18.04 3.87 -1.65
C GLY A 319 18.64 3.93 -3.06
N LEU A 320 18.99 5.13 -3.53
CA LEU A 320 19.88 5.31 -4.68
C LEU A 320 21.34 5.31 -4.19
N HIS A 321 22.26 4.93 -5.06
CA HIS A 321 23.69 5.14 -4.79
C HIS A 321 23.97 6.63 -4.63
N GLN A 322 24.89 7.00 -3.76
CA GLN A 322 25.13 8.40 -3.38
C GLN A 322 25.41 9.32 -4.57
N TRP A 323 26.06 8.83 -5.62
CA TRP A 323 26.34 9.57 -6.85
C TRP A 323 25.13 9.73 -7.79
N ASP A 324 24.07 8.95 -7.57
CA ASP A 324 22.80 9.05 -8.30
C ASP A 324 21.80 10.01 -7.60
N VAL A 325 22.12 10.47 -6.38
CA VAL A 325 21.30 11.43 -5.64
C VAL A 325 21.68 12.86 -6.05
N PRO A 326 20.73 13.66 -6.58
CA PRO A 326 20.98 15.06 -6.90
C PRO A 326 21.52 15.84 -5.69
N GLU A 327 22.59 16.61 -5.87
CA GLU A 327 23.32 17.30 -4.79
C GLU A 327 22.41 18.13 -3.87
N HIS A 328 21.42 18.82 -4.44
CA HIS A 328 20.46 19.65 -3.69
C HIS A 328 19.53 18.86 -2.74
N LEU A 329 19.42 17.53 -2.92
CA LEU A 329 18.62 16.64 -2.07
C LEU A 329 19.43 16.03 -0.93
N VAL A 330 20.77 15.97 -1.06
CA VAL A 330 21.67 15.38 -0.05
C VAL A 330 21.49 16.02 1.34
N PRO A 331 21.37 17.36 1.50
CA PRO A 331 21.13 17.95 2.82
C PRO A 331 19.80 17.53 3.44
N LYS A 332 18.74 17.42 2.63
CA LYS A 332 17.40 16.99 3.11
C LYS A 332 17.38 15.51 3.49
N TYR A 333 18.12 14.69 2.76
CA TYR A 333 18.35 13.29 3.14
C TYR A 333 19.06 13.20 4.49
N SER A 334 20.18 13.93 4.67
CA SER A 334 20.92 13.95 5.94
C SER A 334 20.06 14.44 7.11
N GLN A 335 19.21 15.45 6.92
CA GLN A 335 18.25 15.86 7.96
C GLN A 335 17.27 14.74 8.35
N THR A 336 16.82 13.95 7.39
CA THR A 336 15.92 12.81 7.62
C THR A 336 16.64 11.68 8.37
N VAL A 337 17.91 11.41 8.02
CA VAL A 337 18.77 10.44 8.72
C VAL A 337 19.00 10.87 10.17
N TYR A 338 19.28 12.16 10.41
CA TYR A 338 19.43 12.72 11.75
C TYR A 338 18.16 12.53 12.59
N ALA A 339 16.99 12.90 12.05
CA ALA A 339 15.72 12.73 12.75
C ALA A 339 15.46 11.26 13.12
N THR A 340 15.76 10.33 12.20
CA THR A 340 15.61 8.89 12.42
C THR A 340 16.56 8.39 13.52
N MET A 341 17.82 8.83 13.50
CA MET A 341 18.82 8.49 14.51
C MET A 341 18.40 8.92 15.92
N VAL A 342 17.83 10.12 16.06
CA VAL A 342 17.35 10.66 17.34
C VAL A 342 16.11 9.92 17.84
N ASN A 343 15.16 9.59 16.96
CA ASN A 343 13.90 8.92 17.32
C ASN A 343 14.04 7.41 17.60
N TYR A 344 15.04 6.76 17.00
CA TYR A 344 15.25 5.32 17.13
C TYR A 344 15.47 4.89 18.60
N GLY A 345 16.38 5.57 19.32
CA GLY A 345 16.75 5.23 20.70
C GLY A 345 15.55 5.22 21.68
N PRO A 346 14.76 6.30 21.75
CA PRO A 346 13.53 6.34 22.56
C PRO A 346 12.52 5.25 22.22
N THR A 347 12.36 4.93 20.93
CA THR A 347 11.42 3.91 20.45
C THR A 347 11.80 2.53 20.99
N VAL A 348 13.07 2.14 20.86
CA VAL A 348 13.59 0.87 21.37
C VAL A 348 13.47 0.79 22.88
N PHE A 349 13.81 1.87 23.60
CA PHE A 349 13.67 1.90 25.06
C PHE A 349 12.22 1.70 25.50
N ALA A 350 11.26 2.37 24.85
CA ALA A 350 9.85 2.23 25.18
C ALA A 350 9.33 0.79 24.98
N ILE A 351 9.73 0.13 23.89
CA ILE A 351 9.39 -1.27 23.62
C ILE A 351 9.98 -2.18 24.71
N LYS A 352 11.27 -2.02 25.03
CA LYS A 352 11.94 -2.80 26.09
C LYS A 352 11.32 -2.58 27.45
N ALA A 353 10.98 -1.33 27.78
CA ALA A 353 10.32 -0.97 29.02
C ALA A 353 8.94 -1.65 29.13
N ALA A 354 8.15 -1.65 28.04
CA ALA A 354 6.86 -2.34 28.01
C ALA A 354 7.01 -3.84 28.28
N ILE A 355 7.98 -4.51 27.63
CA ILE A 355 8.25 -5.94 27.84
C ILE A 355 8.71 -6.20 29.29
N LEU A 356 9.65 -5.42 29.82
CA LEU A 356 10.19 -5.60 31.17
C LEU A 356 9.11 -5.37 32.24
N LEU A 357 8.27 -4.34 32.10
CA LEU A 357 7.16 -4.07 33.02
C LEU A 357 6.11 -5.19 32.97
N PHE A 358 5.82 -5.71 31.77
CA PHE A 358 4.98 -6.90 31.63
C PHE A 358 5.59 -8.10 32.37
N LEU A 359 6.87 -8.40 32.18
CA LEU A 359 7.55 -9.50 32.89
C LEU A 359 7.54 -9.28 34.41
N ALA A 360 7.73 -8.06 34.89
CA ALA A 360 7.62 -7.73 36.31
C ALA A 360 6.22 -8.01 36.87
N SER A 361 5.16 -7.73 36.09
CA SER A 361 3.78 -8.01 36.49
C SER A 361 3.48 -9.51 36.56
N VAL A 362 3.95 -10.29 35.58
CA VAL A 362 3.76 -11.75 35.53
C VAL A 362 4.51 -12.43 36.68
N PHE A 363 5.71 -11.96 37.01
CA PHE A 363 6.55 -12.54 38.06
C PHE A 363 6.42 -11.83 39.42
N ALA A 364 5.34 -11.08 39.66
CA ALA A 364 5.07 -10.39 40.93
C ALA A 364 5.26 -11.27 42.19
N PRO A 365 4.97 -12.59 42.20
CA PRO A 365 5.24 -13.46 43.35
C PRO A 365 6.73 -13.61 43.69
N TYR A 366 7.63 -13.48 42.70
CA TYR A 366 9.07 -13.67 42.85
C TYR A 366 9.80 -12.34 43.08
N LYS A 367 9.62 -11.75 44.27
CA LYS A 367 10.09 -10.40 44.63
C LYS A 367 11.56 -10.09 44.31
N THR A 368 12.46 -11.07 44.43
CA THR A 368 13.89 -10.88 44.11
C THR A 368 14.10 -10.60 42.62
N TYR A 369 13.42 -11.34 41.74
CA TYR A 369 13.55 -11.16 40.29
C TYR A 369 12.93 -9.85 39.81
N VAL A 370 11.79 -9.46 40.40
CA VAL A 370 11.15 -8.17 40.12
C VAL A 370 12.08 -7.00 40.46
N LYS A 371 12.82 -7.07 41.58
CA LYS A 371 13.84 -6.06 41.93
C LYS A 371 14.95 -5.97 40.88
N TRP A 372 15.44 -7.11 40.36
CA TRP A 372 16.43 -7.13 39.28
C TRP A 372 15.89 -6.51 37.99
N ILE A 373 14.63 -6.77 37.63
CA ILE A 373 13.98 -6.19 36.44
C ILE A 373 13.91 -4.66 36.57
N TYR A 374 13.44 -4.13 37.71
CA TYR A 374 13.39 -2.68 37.93
C TYR A 374 14.78 -2.03 37.97
N ALA A 375 15.77 -2.69 38.57
CA ALA A 375 17.15 -2.20 38.56
C ALA A 375 17.71 -2.12 37.14
N PHE A 376 17.49 -3.16 36.32
CA PHE A 376 17.89 -3.18 34.92
C PHE A 376 17.19 -2.08 34.10
N LEU A 377 15.88 -1.88 34.31
CA LEU A 377 15.11 -0.82 33.66
C LEU A 377 15.67 0.57 33.95
N ILE A 378 16.04 0.86 35.21
CA ILE A 378 16.61 2.15 35.61
C ILE A 378 17.97 2.38 34.94
N VAL A 379 18.87 1.38 34.99
CA VAL A 379 20.20 1.46 34.36
C VAL A 379 20.07 1.71 32.86
N MET A 380 19.18 0.97 32.20
CA MET A 380 18.88 1.12 30.78
C MET A 380 18.31 2.52 30.47
N GLY A 381 17.39 3.02 31.30
CA GLY A 381 16.82 4.35 31.14
C GLY A 381 17.86 5.46 31.22
N ILE A 382 18.77 5.41 32.21
CA ILE A 382 19.88 6.36 32.32
C ILE A 382 20.74 6.33 31.07
N TYR A 383 21.09 5.14 30.58
CA TYR A 383 21.89 4.97 29.37
C TYR A 383 21.23 5.61 28.13
N TYR A 384 19.96 5.28 27.85
CA TYR A 384 19.27 5.80 26.66
C TYR A 384 19.04 7.31 26.72
N VAL A 385 18.82 7.89 27.91
CA VAL A 385 18.72 9.34 28.09
C VAL A 385 20.05 10.02 27.78
N VAL A 386 21.17 9.49 28.29
CA VAL A 386 22.51 10.03 27.98
C VAL A 386 22.79 9.95 26.48
N MET A 387 22.52 8.80 25.85
CA MET A 387 22.71 8.62 24.41
C MET A 387 21.81 9.52 23.56
N LEU A 388 20.58 9.80 23.99
CA LEU A 388 19.69 10.73 23.32
C LEU A 388 20.30 12.13 23.24
N PHE A 389 20.84 12.64 24.35
CA PHE A 389 21.49 13.95 24.37
C PHE A 389 22.78 13.98 23.55
N LEU A 390 23.59 12.92 23.58
CA LEU A 390 24.78 12.80 22.74
C LEU A 390 24.44 12.82 21.24
N LYS A 391 23.35 12.14 20.83
CA LYS A 391 22.87 12.13 19.44
C LYS A 391 22.23 13.46 19.04
N MET A 392 21.50 14.11 19.95
CA MET A 392 20.89 15.42 19.70
C MET A 392 21.97 16.47 19.45
N PHE A 393 23.04 16.45 20.23
CA PHE A 393 24.19 17.37 20.12
C PHE A 393 25.40 16.73 19.43
N ILE A 394 25.16 15.90 18.41
CA ILE A 394 26.22 15.16 17.70
C ILE A 394 27.22 16.09 16.98
N CYS A 395 26.76 17.25 16.53
CA CYS A 395 27.56 18.30 15.90
C CYS A 395 27.27 19.66 16.54
N ARG A 396 28.30 20.51 16.63
CA ARG A 396 28.19 21.89 17.12
C ARG A 396 28.77 22.84 16.06
N PRO A 397 27.93 23.60 15.32
CA PRO A 397 26.47 23.56 15.28
C PRO A 397 25.91 22.33 14.53
N ILE A 398 24.64 21.97 14.79
CA ILE A 398 23.99 20.80 14.18
C ILE A 398 23.93 20.90 12.65
N SER A 399 23.91 22.13 12.11
CA SER A 399 23.95 22.41 10.67
C SER A 399 25.16 21.83 9.93
N MET A 400 26.24 21.52 10.63
CA MET A 400 27.41 20.84 10.07
C MET A 400 27.09 19.40 9.64
N PHE A 401 26.13 18.73 10.29
CA PHE A 401 25.75 17.34 9.96
C PHE A 401 25.24 17.18 8.52
N TRP A 402 24.58 18.20 7.98
CA TRP A 402 24.05 18.21 6.61
C TRP A 402 24.77 19.20 5.68
N GLY A 403 25.99 19.63 6.05
CA GLY A 403 26.86 20.43 5.18
C GLY A 403 26.46 21.89 4.99
N ALA A 404 25.61 22.45 5.86
CA ALA A 404 25.18 23.86 5.75
C ALA A 404 26.19 24.86 6.34
N THR A 405 27.17 24.41 7.12
CA THR A 405 28.33 25.21 7.54
C THR A 405 29.56 24.32 7.65
N THR A 406 30.74 24.88 7.38
CA THR A 406 32.04 24.18 7.53
C THR A 406 32.71 24.46 8.87
N ASP A 407 32.25 25.47 9.60
CA ASP A 407 32.81 25.89 10.88
C ASP A 407 32.10 25.16 12.04
N GLY A 408 32.76 24.16 12.61
CA GLY A 408 32.25 23.40 13.74
C GLY A 408 33.03 22.11 14.02
N GLU A 409 32.60 21.38 15.05
CA GLU A 409 33.12 20.05 15.39
C GLU A 409 31.95 19.06 15.56
N CYS A 410 32.16 17.83 15.09
CA CYS A 410 31.24 16.70 15.28
C CYS A 410 31.91 15.58 16.07
N PHE A 411 31.14 14.89 16.90
CA PHE A 411 31.57 13.62 17.46
C PHE A 411 31.78 12.58 16.36
N ASN A 412 32.61 11.56 16.65
CA ASN A 412 32.79 10.44 15.74
C ASN A 412 31.48 9.64 15.66
N GLN A 413 30.69 9.94 14.62
CA GLN A 413 29.34 9.42 14.42
C GLN A 413 29.34 7.89 14.35
N ARG A 414 30.34 7.31 13.69
CA ARG A 414 30.47 5.86 13.53
C ARG A 414 30.72 5.16 14.86
N VAL A 415 31.63 5.67 15.68
CA VAL A 415 31.90 5.09 17.01
C VAL A 415 30.64 5.16 17.88
N LEU A 416 29.93 6.28 17.84
CA LEU A 416 28.71 6.48 18.61
C LEU A 416 27.59 5.53 18.17
N ILE A 417 27.38 5.39 16.85
CA ILE A 417 26.40 4.45 16.27
C ILE A 417 26.79 3.01 16.59
N LEU A 418 28.06 2.63 16.47
CA LEU A 418 28.54 1.27 16.74
C LEU A 418 28.32 0.88 18.21
N VAL A 419 28.72 1.74 19.15
CA VAL A 419 28.54 1.50 20.59
C VAL A 419 27.05 1.37 20.95
N ASP A 420 26.21 2.25 20.40
CA ASP A 420 24.76 2.20 20.60
C ASP A 420 24.14 0.88 20.10
N ASN A 421 24.57 0.41 18.94
CA ASN A 421 24.09 -0.84 18.36
C ASN A 421 24.52 -2.06 19.16
N ILE A 422 25.77 -2.10 19.65
CA ILE A 422 26.27 -3.20 20.50
C ILE A 422 25.47 -3.26 21.80
N ILE A 423 25.27 -2.13 22.46
CA ILE A 423 24.52 -2.08 23.73
C ILE A 423 23.04 -2.42 23.51
N SER A 424 22.44 -1.98 22.40
CA SER A 424 21.07 -2.36 22.03
C SER A 424 20.94 -3.87 21.85
N LEU A 425 21.85 -4.50 21.09
CA LEU A 425 21.84 -5.96 20.87
C LEU A 425 22.05 -6.74 22.17
N LEU A 426 23.00 -6.32 23.02
CA LEU A 426 23.24 -6.97 24.31
C LEU A 426 22.00 -6.89 25.21
N SER A 427 21.34 -5.73 25.25
CA SER A 427 20.12 -5.57 26.02
C SER A 427 18.95 -6.39 25.44
N ASP A 428 18.85 -6.57 24.11
CA ASP A 428 17.86 -7.47 23.49
C ASP A 428 18.05 -8.91 23.95
N ILE A 429 19.30 -9.40 23.92
CA ILE A 429 19.65 -10.76 24.37
C ILE A 429 19.31 -10.94 25.86
N VAL A 430 19.61 -9.95 26.70
CA VAL A 430 19.27 -10.00 28.13
C VAL A 430 17.76 -10.08 28.33
N VAL A 431 16.98 -9.25 27.64
CA VAL A 431 15.50 -9.27 27.72
C VAL A 431 14.94 -10.61 27.25
N LEU A 432 15.50 -11.19 26.18
CA LEU A 432 15.09 -12.50 25.66
C LEU A 432 15.40 -13.65 26.62
N LEU A 433 16.57 -13.63 27.28
CA LEU A 433 17.02 -14.71 28.16
C LEU A 433 16.44 -14.62 29.58
N LEU A 434 16.00 -13.44 30.02
CA LEU A 434 15.48 -13.20 31.37
C LEU A 434 14.40 -14.20 31.82
N PRO A 435 13.46 -14.65 30.96
CA PRO A 435 12.39 -15.57 31.36
C PRO A 435 12.77 -17.06 31.32
N CYS A 436 13.87 -17.42 30.66
CA CYS A 436 14.30 -18.82 30.48
C CYS A 436 14.66 -19.55 31.79
N PRO A 437 15.42 -18.96 32.74
CA PRO A 437 15.73 -19.61 34.01
C PRO A 437 14.50 -19.83 34.90
N LEU A 438 13.46 -19.01 34.78
CA LEU A 438 12.26 -19.07 35.62
C LEU A 438 11.25 -20.11 35.14
N THR A 439 11.14 -20.35 33.84
CA THR A 439 10.25 -21.39 33.28
C THR A 439 10.65 -22.81 33.68
N LYS A 440 11.91 -23.03 34.08
CA LYS A 440 12.38 -24.32 34.61
C LYS A 440 11.84 -24.67 36.00
N LYS A 441 11.36 -23.69 36.77
CA LYS A 441 10.83 -23.88 38.14
C LYS A 441 9.31 -23.89 38.22
N LEU A 442 8.61 -23.73 37.08
CA LEU A 442 7.16 -23.58 37.03
C LEU A 442 6.51 -24.82 36.39
N GLN A 443 5.67 -25.53 37.14
CA GLN A 443 4.91 -26.69 36.69
C GLN A 443 3.73 -26.26 35.79
N VAL A 444 4.02 -25.78 34.58
CA VAL A 444 3.00 -25.43 33.57
C VAL A 444 2.79 -26.56 32.57
N GLY A 445 1.53 -26.80 32.20
CA GLY A 445 1.16 -27.77 31.16
C GLY A 445 1.79 -27.47 29.80
N LEU A 446 1.92 -28.49 28.95
CA LEU A 446 2.67 -28.43 27.68
C LEU A 446 2.20 -27.31 26.74
N MET A 447 0.89 -27.04 26.66
CA MET A 447 0.32 -25.94 25.87
C MET A 447 0.65 -24.55 26.45
N ALA A 448 0.64 -24.44 27.79
CA ALA A 448 1.21 -23.36 28.58
C ALA A 448 2.62 -22.96 28.10
N LYS A 449 3.47 -23.98 28.11
CA LYS A 449 4.89 -23.90 27.77
C LYS A 449 5.11 -23.57 26.31
N LEU A 450 4.33 -24.15 25.39
CA LEU A 450 4.44 -23.89 23.95
C LEU A 450 4.10 -22.44 23.59
N LYS A 451 3.05 -21.85 24.20
CA LYS A 451 2.67 -20.44 24.00
C LYS A 451 3.74 -19.47 24.49
N ILE A 452 4.33 -19.75 25.65
CA ILE A 452 5.42 -18.95 26.22
C ILE A 452 6.66 -19.03 25.32
N VAL A 453 7.02 -20.23 24.85
CA VAL A 453 8.14 -20.43 23.91
C VAL A 453 7.88 -19.72 22.57
N ALA A 454 6.64 -19.69 22.07
CA ALA A 454 6.30 -18.98 20.84
C ALA A 454 6.48 -17.46 20.96
N ILE A 455 6.08 -16.85 22.08
CA ILE A 455 6.28 -15.42 22.36
C ILE A 455 7.78 -15.08 22.39
N PHE A 456 8.59 -15.91 23.06
CA PHE A 456 10.04 -15.72 23.09
C PHE A 456 10.71 -16.02 21.75
N GLY A 457 10.17 -16.94 20.95
CA GLY A 457 10.63 -17.20 19.59
C GLY A 457 10.52 -15.97 18.69
N VAL A 458 9.41 -15.24 18.75
CA VAL A 458 9.22 -13.98 18.00
C VAL A 458 10.21 -12.90 18.46
N GLY A 459 10.45 -12.78 19.77
CA GLY A 459 11.50 -11.89 20.30
C GLY A 459 12.93 -12.27 19.85
N GLY A 460 13.18 -13.55 19.60
CA GLY A 460 14.44 -14.03 19.02
C GLY A 460 14.67 -13.54 17.59
N ILE A 461 13.61 -13.41 16.79
CA ILE A 461 13.71 -12.89 15.42
C ILE A 461 14.13 -11.41 15.44
N ALA A 462 13.61 -10.61 16.37
CA ALA A 462 14.05 -9.22 16.54
C ALA A 462 15.56 -9.12 16.83
N CYS A 463 16.09 -9.99 17.71
CA CYS A 463 17.52 -10.05 18.01
C CYS A 463 18.37 -10.41 16.78
N ILE A 464 17.86 -11.25 15.87
CA ILE A 464 18.54 -11.59 14.60
C ILE A 464 18.65 -10.34 13.72
N PHE A 465 17.57 -9.55 13.58
CA PHE A 465 17.62 -8.30 12.82
C PHE A 465 18.58 -7.27 13.47
N SER A 466 18.62 -7.18 14.79
CA SER A 466 19.60 -6.36 15.52
C SER A 466 21.05 -6.79 15.20
N LEU A 467 21.31 -8.10 15.10
CA LEU A 467 22.62 -8.64 14.75
C LEU A 467 22.98 -8.37 13.28
N VAL A 468 22.05 -8.59 12.35
CA VAL A 468 22.25 -8.30 10.93
C VAL A 468 22.58 -6.82 10.73
N ARG A 469 21.87 -5.92 11.43
CA ARG A 469 22.18 -4.49 11.39
C ARG A 469 23.59 -4.18 11.88
N LEU A 470 24.05 -4.82 12.95
CA LEU A 470 25.43 -4.67 13.46
C LEU A 470 26.46 -5.13 12.42
N VAL A 471 26.21 -6.25 11.73
CA VAL A 471 27.08 -6.75 10.65
C VAL A 471 27.18 -5.73 9.52
N PHE A 472 26.05 -5.16 9.07
CA PHE A 472 26.05 -4.13 8.03
C PHE A 472 26.82 -2.87 8.44
N ILE A 473 26.72 -2.44 9.70
CA ILE A 473 27.47 -1.27 10.20
C ILE A 473 28.99 -1.56 10.20
N ILE A 474 29.41 -2.77 10.58
CA ILE A 474 30.83 -3.15 10.63
C ILE A 474 31.42 -3.28 9.22
N GLN A 475 30.72 -3.97 8.32
CA GLN A 475 31.22 -4.26 6.96
C GLN A 475 31.14 -3.04 6.04
N ASN A 476 30.04 -2.28 6.09
CA ASN A 476 29.72 -1.27 5.09
C ASN A 476 29.85 0.18 5.62
N GLY A 477 30.19 0.36 6.90
CA GLY A 477 30.27 1.69 7.52
C GLY A 477 31.35 2.63 6.98
N GLU A 478 32.31 2.14 6.18
CA GLU A 478 33.33 2.94 5.48
C GLU A 478 33.02 3.20 4.00
N SER A 479 31.89 2.69 3.50
CA SER A 479 31.55 2.84 2.09
C SER A 479 31.40 4.32 1.71
N GLN A 480 31.83 4.70 0.51
CA GLN A 480 31.55 6.03 -0.04
C GLN A 480 30.07 6.21 -0.41
N ASP A 481 29.29 5.13 -0.40
CA ASP A 481 27.87 5.12 -0.73
C ASP A 481 27.00 5.09 0.54
N GLN A 482 26.90 6.25 1.20
CA GLN A 482 26.22 6.36 2.49
C GLN A 482 24.70 6.29 2.34
N THR A 483 24.12 6.81 1.26
CA THR A 483 22.66 6.86 1.05
C THR A 483 22.01 5.48 0.93
N TYR A 484 22.72 4.54 0.29
CA TYR A 484 22.29 3.15 0.15
C TYR A 484 22.49 2.35 1.44
N VAL A 485 23.69 2.43 2.04
CA VAL A 485 24.03 1.68 3.26
C VAL A 485 23.16 2.09 4.45
N PHE A 486 22.94 3.39 4.65
CA PHE A 486 22.06 3.86 5.72
C PHE A 486 20.61 3.42 5.53
N LEU A 487 20.11 3.28 4.29
CA LEU A 487 18.75 2.77 4.07
C LEU A 487 18.64 1.31 4.54
N GLN A 488 19.61 0.45 4.20
CA GLN A 488 19.61 -0.96 4.65
C GLN A 488 19.62 -1.07 6.19
N ILE A 489 20.41 -0.22 6.85
CA ILE A 489 20.46 -0.12 8.32
C ILE A 489 19.12 0.35 8.89
N ASN A 490 18.46 1.34 8.26
CA ASN A 490 17.16 1.83 8.70
C ASN A 490 16.05 0.78 8.53
N LEU A 491 16.02 0.05 7.41
CA LEU A 491 15.03 -1.00 7.17
C LEU A 491 15.13 -2.13 8.20
N THR A 492 16.35 -2.58 8.51
CA THR A 492 16.59 -3.60 9.54
C THR A 492 16.22 -3.08 10.94
N GLY A 493 16.45 -1.81 11.25
CA GLY A 493 16.01 -1.20 12.51
C GLY A 493 14.50 -1.02 12.65
N ILE A 494 13.79 -0.72 11.56
CA ILE A 494 12.32 -0.69 11.53
C ILE A 494 11.77 -2.10 11.77
N ALA A 495 12.36 -3.13 11.14
CA ALA A 495 11.97 -4.51 11.35
C ALA A 495 12.15 -4.95 12.82
N GLU A 496 13.30 -4.63 13.44
CA GLU A 496 13.54 -4.87 14.87
C GLU A 496 12.46 -4.22 15.75
N CYS A 497 12.21 -2.92 15.56
CA CYS A 497 11.20 -2.19 16.35
C CYS A 497 9.80 -2.77 16.14
N GLY A 498 9.42 -3.07 14.90
CA GLY A 498 8.12 -3.64 14.56
C GLY A 498 7.90 -5.02 15.19
N ILE A 499 8.87 -5.92 15.07
CA ILE A 499 8.81 -7.26 15.66
C ILE A 499 8.84 -7.18 17.20
N GLY A 500 9.63 -6.26 17.77
CA GLY A 500 9.66 -6.00 19.20
C GLY A 500 8.32 -5.51 19.74
N LEU A 501 7.64 -4.61 19.02
CA LEU A 501 6.30 -4.14 19.38
C LEU A 501 5.27 -5.27 19.31
N VAL A 502 5.31 -6.10 18.25
CA VAL A 502 4.45 -7.28 18.13
C VAL A 502 4.66 -8.22 19.31
N CYS A 503 5.92 -8.47 19.70
CA CYS A 503 6.29 -9.28 20.86
C CYS A 503 5.72 -8.71 22.16
N ALA A 504 5.77 -7.39 22.36
CA ALA A 504 5.21 -6.73 23.53
C ALA A 504 3.67 -6.86 23.61
N CYS A 505 2.98 -6.84 22.48
CA CYS A 505 1.52 -6.90 22.40
C CYS A 505 0.96 -8.34 22.43
N PHE A 506 1.74 -9.34 22.01
CA PHE A 506 1.30 -10.73 21.84
C PHE A 506 0.67 -11.36 23.10
N PRO A 507 1.15 -11.12 24.34
CA PRO A 507 0.57 -11.70 25.54
C PRO A 507 -0.91 -11.33 25.78
N PHE A 508 -1.40 -10.24 25.21
CA PHE A 508 -2.77 -9.75 25.38
C PHE A 508 -3.75 -10.26 24.31
N MET A 509 -3.24 -10.78 23.19
CA MET A 509 -4.04 -11.27 22.05
C MET A 509 -5.05 -12.38 22.39
N PRO A 510 -4.76 -13.35 23.30
CA PRO A 510 -5.72 -14.40 23.65
C PRO A 510 -7.01 -13.87 24.31
N MET A 511 -6.94 -12.75 25.05
CA MET A 511 -8.13 -12.12 25.64
C MET A 511 -9.01 -11.47 24.56
N LEU A 512 -8.38 -10.86 23.55
CA LEU A 512 -9.07 -10.25 22.43
C LEU A 512 -9.74 -11.31 21.53
N TRP A 513 -9.03 -12.42 21.27
CA TRP A 513 -9.50 -13.51 20.42
C TRP A 513 -10.72 -14.21 21.01
N LYS A 514 -10.78 -14.39 22.33
CA LYS A 514 -11.98 -14.91 23.02
C LYS A 514 -13.15 -13.92 22.95
N SER A 515 -12.90 -12.62 23.06
CA SER A 515 -13.94 -11.58 22.93
C SER A 515 -14.54 -11.53 21.52
N ILE A 516 -13.72 -11.76 20.49
CA ILE A 516 -14.15 -11.74 19.08
C ILE A 516 -14.83 -13.05 18.67
N LEU A 517 -14.32 -14.21 19.10
CA LEU A 517 -14.91 -15.52 18.77
C LEU A 517 -16.19 -15.84 19.55
N HIS A 518 -16.40 -15.27 20.74
CA HIS A 518 -17.64 -15.47 21.51
C HIS A 518 -18.69 -14.38 21.24
N LYS A 519 -18.73 -13.82 20.02
CA LYS A 519 -19.76 -12.84 19.65
C LYS A 519 -21.12 -13.47 19.24
N ASP A 520 -21.21 -14.80 19.13
CA ASP A 520 -22.42 -15.49 18.64
C ASP A 520 -23.08 -16.48 19.62
N LYS A 521 -23.17 -16.18 20.92
CA LYS A 521 -24.16 -16.85 21.80
C LYS A 521 -24.80 -15.87 22.79
N PRO A 522 -26.05 -15.41 22.55
CA PRO A 522 -26.82 -14.70 23.55
C PRO A 522 -27.34 -15.71 24.57
N GLY A 523 -27.01 -15.51 25.84
CA GLY A 523 -27.53 -16.35 26.94
C GLY A 523 -26.46 -17.05 27.76
N TYR A 524 -25.51 -16.30 28.31
CA TYR A 524 -24.95 -16.68 29.60
C TYR A 524 -24.61 -15.41 30.38
N SER A 525 -25.34 -15.24 31.49
CA SER A 525 -25.29 -14.09 32.36
C SER A 525 -23.87 -13.74 32.80
N SER A 526 -23.59 -12.44 32.71
CA SER A 526 -22.48 -11.72 33.32
C SER A 526 -22.27 -12.10 34.79
N ASN A 527 -21.25 -12.89 35.09
CA ASN A 527 -20.68 -12.98 36.45
C ASN A 527 -19.17 -13.23 36.47
N TYR A 528 -18.49 -13.26 35.32
CA TYR A 528 -17.05 -13.55 35.27
C TYR A 528 -16.14 -12.30 35.29
N SER A 529 -16.69 -11.10 35.11
CA SER A 529 -15.92 -9.85 35.08
C SER A 529 -15.55 -9.28 36.46
N ARG A 530 -16.01 -9.89 37.56
CA ARG A 530 -15.72 -9.38 38.92
C ARG A 530 -14.58 -10.11 39.65
N SER A 531 -14.16 -11.30 39.21
CA SER A 531 -13.18 -12.11 39.96
C SER A 531 -11.70 -11.81 39.63
N GLN A 532 -11.39 -11.12 38.53
CA GLN A 532 -9.99 -10.81 38.16
C GLN A 532 -9.52 -9.41 38.59
N PHE A 533 -10.43 -8.46 38.85
CA PHE A 533 -10.06 -7.11 39.33
C PHE A 533 -9.90 -7.05 40.85
N GLU A 534 -10.53 -7.95 41.62
CA GLU A 534 -10.31 -8.05 43.07
C GLU A 534 -8.94 -8.65 43.45
N MET A 535 -8.15 -9.15 42.49
CA MET A 535 -6.75 -9.54 42.72
C MET A 535 -5.78 -8.34 42.82
N MET A 536 -6.26 -7.09 42.75
CA MET A 536 -5.43 -5.87 42.91
C MET A 536 -5.61 -5.12 44.23
N SER A 537 -6.39 -5.61 45.20
CA SER A 537 -6.45 -4.99 46.54
C SER A 537 -6.37 -6.04 47.66
N GLY A 538 -5.16 -6.26 48.16
CA GLY A 538 -4.95 -7.03 49.38
C GLY A 538 -5.19 -6.18 50.61
N SER A 539 -6.33 -6.32 51.28
CA SER A 539 -6.52 -5.90 52.67
C SER A 539 -6.92 -7.07 53.55
N ASN A 540 -6.10 -7.33 54.56
CA ASN A 540 -6.20 -8.39 55.56
C ASN A 540 -7.57 -8.45 56.26
N LYS A 541 -8.11 -9.66 56.46
CA LYS A 541 -8.84 -10.02 57.71
C LYS A 541 -8.95 -11.55 57.91
N ARG A 542 -8.67 -11.96 59.15
CA ARG A 542 -8.70 -13.33 59.72
C ARG A 542 -10.13 -13.80 60.06
N SER A 543 -10.39 -15.12 60.03
CA SER A 543 -11.25 -15.89 60.98
C SER A 543 -11.48 -17.34 60.45
N ARG A 544 -10.94 -18.43 61.04
CA ARG A 544 -11.39 -19.29 62.17
C ARG A 544 -12.40 -20.44 61.81
N SER A 545 -11.86 -21.68 61.78
CA SER A 545 -12.34 -22.99 62.29
C SER A 545 -13.73 -23.58 61.94
N ALA A 546 -13.78 -24.84 61.44
CA ALA A 546 -14.18 -26.05 62.22
C ALA A 546 -14.71 -27.26 61.36
N THR A 547 -13.98 -28.39 61.47
CA THR A 547 -14.39 -29.83 61.62
C THR A 547 -15.41 -30.58 60.73
N ASN A 548 -14.87 -31.64 60.10
CA ASN A 548 -15.22 -33.09 60.17
C ASN A 548 -16.20 -33.82 59.23
N ASN A 549 -15.66 -34.98 58.80
CA ASN A 549 -16.19 -36.30 58.42
C ASN A 549 -16.67 -36.59 57.00
N ALA A 550 -16.16 -37.72 56.53
CA ALA A 550 -16.22 -38.31 55.20
C ALA A 550 -17.14 -39.53 55.20
N GLU A 551 -17.81 -39.77 54.08
CA GLU A 551 -18.23 -41.11 53.67
C GLU A 551 -18.31 -41.18 52.14
N SER A 552 -17.86 -42.32 51.62
CA SER A 552 -17.55 -42.61 50.23
C SER A 552 -18.71 -43.31 49.52
N GLY A 553 -18.98 -42.92 48.26
CA GLY A 553 -19.86 -43.66 47.34
C GLY A 553 -19.40 -43.51 45.89
N HIS A 554 -19.00 -44.63 45.29
CA HIS A 554 -18.63 -44.80 43.87
C HIS A 554 -19.85 -44.69 42.96
N TYR A 555 -19.76 -44.00 41.81
CA TYR A 555 -20.37 -44.42 40.52
C TYR A 555 -19.68 -43.75 39.30
N LYS A 556 -19.50 -44.56 38.23
CA LYS A 556 -19.05 -44.28 36.84
C LYS A 556 -20.04 -43.32 36.11
N GLU A 557 -19.82 -42.67 34.96
CA GLU A 557 -18.83 -42.51 33.87
C GLU A 557 -19.40 -41.35 33.01
N THR A 558 -18.60 -40.52 32.34
CA THR A 558 -18.78 -40.13 30.92
C THR A 558 -17.75 -39.07 30.48
N MET A 559 -17.19 -39.28 29.29
CA MET A 559 -16.17 -38.45 28.64
C MET A 559 -16.67 -37.02 28.37
N GLY A 560 -15.87 -36.02 28.75
CA GLY A 560 -16.07 -34.61 28.42
C GLY A 560 -14.85 -33.75 28.77
N SER A 561 -14.10 -33.34 27.72
CA SER A 561 -13.16 -32.20 27.62
C SER A 561 -12.32 -31.79 28.85
N ASP A 562 -11.02 -32.09 28.82
CA ASP A 562 -10.00 -31.66 29.79
C ASP A 562 -9.61 -30.16 29.64
N GLU A 563 -10.49 -29.25 30.06
CA GLU A 563 -10.09 -27.90 30.48
C GLU A 563 -10.47 -27.68 31.94
N ASN A 564 -9.64 -28.16 32.87
CA ASN A 564 -9.45 -27.62 34.23
C ASN A 564 -8.41 -28.42 35.03
N ILE A 565 -7.11 -28.20 34.80
CA ILE A 565 -6.06 -28.60 35.75
C ILE A 565 -5.01 -27.49 35.84
N LEU A 566 -5.26 -26.51 36.72
CA LEU A 566 -4.23 -25.69 37.40
C LEU A 566 -4.88 -25.02 38.63
N ILE A 567 -5.22 -25.82 39.65
CA ILE A 567 -5.31 -25.33 41.03
C ILE A 567 -4.47 -26.28 41.89
N PRO A 568 -3.46 -25.80 42.64
CA PRO A 568 -2.77 -26.63 43.60
C PRO A 568 -3.75 -26.98 44.72
N ASN A 569 -3.85 -28.29 45.02
CA ASN A 569 -4.74 -28.87 46.02
C ASN A 569 -4.87 -28.04 47.31
N GLY A 570 -5.96 -27.28 47.42
CA GLY A 570 -6.59 -26.87 48.66
C GLY A 570 -8.04 -27.31 48.60
N LYS A 571 -8.39 -28.40 49.30
CA LYS A 571 -9.75 -28.97 49.30
C LYS A 571 -10.77 -27.92 49.78
N SER A 572 -11.77 -27.63 48.96
CA SER A 572 -13.00 -26.94 49.38
C SER A 572 -14.14 -27.45 48.50
N TYR A 573 -15.04 -28.24 49.08
CA TYR A 573 -16.27 -28.71 48.45
C TYR A 573 -17.37 -27.71 48.81
N VAL A 574 -18.13 -27.23 47.81
CA VAL A 574 -19.36 -26.48 48.04
C VAL A 574 -20.52 -27.47 48.04
N THR A 575 -21.16 -27.66 49.19
CA THR A 575 -22.41 -28.42 49.29
C THR A 575 -23.58 -27.45 49.19
N THR A 576 -24.40 -27.56 48.15
CA THR A 576 -25.66 -26.84 48.06
C THR A 576 -26.71 -27.58 48.88
N LYS A 577 -27.08 -27.04 50.05
CA LYS A 577 -28.31 -27.43 50.75
C LYS A 577 -29.48 -26.71 50.11
N ILE A 578 -30.34 -27.47 49.44
CA ILE A 578 -31.67 -26.98 49.05
C ILE A 578 -32.53 -27.01 50.31
N ARG A 579 -32.94 -25.83 50.79
CA ARG A 579 -34.09 -25.70 51.70
C ARG A 579 -35.33 -25.62 50.81
N ALA A 580 -36.13 -26.68 50.80
CA ALA A 580 -37.50 -26.58 50.37
C ALA A 580 -38.24 -25.74 51.43
N GLY A 581 -38.73 -24.57 51.02
CA GLY A 581 -39.77 -23.87 51.75
C GLY A 581 -41.08 -24.60 51.49
N ASP A 582 -41.63 -25.17 52.56
CA ASP A 582 -42.99 -25.66 52.64
C ASP A 582 -43.92 -24.44 52.64
N ASP A 583 -44.72 -24.29 51.59
CA ASP A 583 -45.99 -23.57 51.66
C ASP A 583 -47.05 -24.55 51.19
N GLY A 584 -47.74 -25.14 52.17
CA GLY A 584 -48.87 -26.00 51.95
C GLY A 584 -50.06 -25.24 51.37
N ALA A 585 -50.72 -25.87 50.40
CA ALA A 585 -52.17 -25.86 50.25
C ALA A 585 -52.58 -26.98 49.29
N GLU A 586 -53.22 -28.00 49.86
CA GLU A 586 -54.35 -28.78 49.33
C GLU A 586 -54.39 -29.20 47.85
N GLY A 587 -54.48 -30.52 47.62
CA GLY A 587 -55.03 -31.06 46.38
C GLY A 587 -54.61 -32.50 46.04
N SER A 588 -55.37 -33.47 46.53
CA SER A 588 -55.66 -34.81 45.95
C SER A 588 -55.50 -34.90 44.41
N SER A 589 -55.17 -35.99 43.72
CA SER A 589 -55.02 -37.43 43.97
C SER A 589 -54.91 -38.12 42.59
N VAL A 590 -54.30 -39.32 42.50
CA VAL A 590 -54.41 -40.34 41.40
C VAL A 590 -53.73 -39.94 40.07
N GLY A 591 -53.04 -40.76 39.28
CA GLY A 591 -52.70 -42.19 39.25
C GLY A 591 -52.25 -42.54 37.82
N ASP A 592 -51.37 -43.54 37.72
CA ASP A 592 -51.09 -44.48 36.63
C ASP A 592 -50.66 -44.10 35.19
N GLU A 593 -49.58 -44.82 34.79
CA GLU A 593 -49.34 -45.64 33.59
C GLU A 593 -49.23 -45.06 32.16
N ASN A 594 -48.13 -45.51 31.52
CA ASN A 594 -47.92 -46.02 30.16
C ASN A 594 -48.39 -45.23 28.92
N GLY A 595 -47.51 -45.23 27.91
CA GLY A 595 -47.90 -45.36 26.51
C GLY A 595 -47.18 -44.40 25.57
N GLY A 596 -46.68 -44.91 24.45
CA GLY A 596 -45.86 -44.16 23.50
C GLY A 596 -46.62 -43.45 22.37
N HIS A 597 -45.81 -42.82 21.52
CA HIS A 597 -46.06 -42.36 20.14
C HIS A 597 -46.97 -41.13 19.89
N GLY A 598 -46.38 -40.12 19.23
CA GLY A 598 -46.99 -39.48 18.05
C GLY A 598 -47.36 -37.98 18.13
N ALA A 599 -46.75 -37.21 17.22
CA ALA A 599 -47.29 -36.04 16.50
C ALA A 599 -47.50 -34.66 17.21
N SER A 600 -46.75 -33.67 16.70
CA SER A 600 -47.20 -32.42 16.03
C SER A 600 -48.09 -31.36 16.73
N LEU A 601 -47.71 -30.08 16.51
CA LEU A 601 -48.46 -28.79 16.67
C LEU A 601 -48.63 -28.29 18.12
N ASP A 602 -48.62 -26.99 18.49
CA ASP A 602 -48.57 -25.67 17.84
C ASP A 602 -48.17 -24.62 18.92
N ASP A 603 -47.84 -23.41 18.47
CA ASP A 603 -47.51 -22.20 19.23
C ASP A 603 -48.56 -21.79 20.30
N SER A 604 -48.10 -21.27 21.44
CA SER A 604 -48.80 -20.17 22.13
C SER A 604 -47.90 -19.36 23.08
N HIS A 605 -47.93 -18.06 22.83
CA HIS A 605 -47.37 -16.92 23.56
C HIS A 605 -47.45 -17.00 25.10
N ILE A 606 -46.37 -16.63 25.79
CA ILE A 606 -46.44 -15.74 26.98
C ILE A 606 -45.25 -14.77 26.96
N LEU A 607 -45.54 -13.51 26.63
CA LEU A 607 -44.71 -12.34 26.95
C LEU A 607 -44.78 -12.10 28.45
N ARG A 608 -43.62 -11.99 29.11
CA ARG A 608 -43.51 -11.33 30.43
C ARG A 608 -42.41 -10.28 30.38
N THR A 609 -42.83 -9.06 30.09
CA THR A 609 -42.08 -7.84 30.36
C THR A 609 -41.95 -7.67 31.87
N VAL A 610 -40.73 -7.54 32.38
CA VAL A 610 -40.47 -7.09 33.75
C VAL A 610 -39.46 -5.94 33.66
N GLU A 611 -39.99 -4.72 33.74
CA GLU A 611 -39.23 -3.53 34.15
C GLU A 611 -38.94 -3.62 35.64
N VAL A 612 -37.68 -3.48 36.06
CA VAL A 612 -37.37 -2.90 37.39
C VAL A 612 -36.06 -2.09 37.34
N VAL A 613 -36.25 -0.77 37.26
CA VAL A 613 -35.63 0.36 37.99
C VAL A 613 -34.22 0.16 38.59
N ARG A 614 -33.27 0.99 38.12
CA ARG A 614 -31.98 1.27 38.79
C ARG A 614 -32.18 2.22 39.97
N GLN A 615 -31.88 1.77 41.18
CA GLN A 615 -31.52 2.65 42.29
C GLN A 615 -29.99 2.69 42.41
N TYR A 616 -29.43 3.90 42.32
CA TYR A 616 -28.07 4.20 42.77
C TYR A 616 -28.13 4.47 44.27
N GLU A 617 -27.31 3.79 45.06
CA GLU A 617 -26.90 4.27 46.38
C GLU A 617 -25.39 4.49 46.39
N GLU A 618 -25.04 5.73 46.69
CA GLU A 618 -23.70 6.18 47.04
C GLU A 618 -23.23 5.48 48.31
N ARG A 619 -21.96 5.03 48.31
CA ARG A 619 -21.06 5.13 49.46
C ARG A 619 -19.61 4.96 49.06
#